data_AF-A0A5R8WHV3-F1
#
_entry.id   AF-A0A5R8WHV3-F1
#
_cell.length_a   1.000
_cell.length_b   1.000
_cell.length_c   1.000
_cell.angle_alpha   90.00
_cell.angle_beta   90.00
_cell.angle_gamma   90.00
#
_symmetry.space_group_name_H-M   'P 1'
#
loop_
_entity.id
_entity.type
_entity.pdbx_description
1 polymer ?
#
loop_
_entity_poly.entity_id
_entity_poly.type
_entity_poly.pdbx_seq_one_letter_code
_entity_poly.pdbx_strand_id
1 'polypeptide(L)'
;MPDYQPGDICKFTTPEQEARHPFAVIGKCDNDNYLGCMITHGDPKIWVDNMPMSPSYFVERDENGIAHEVFYSVENGVGSHFLKVGLEKCTGLDVYRAGRLTEEGLRELTRIVKKTAPELWDVYVIYSRAQKEHNIRVARSRARKLREKKL
;
A
#
# COMPACT_ATOMS: atom_id res chain seq x y z
N MET A 1 8.21 8.73 -9.85
CA MET A 1 7.47 8.36 -8.63
C MET A 1 8.25 7.32 -7.86
N PRO A 2 8.19 7.32 -6.53
CA PRO A 2 8.69 6.22 -5.70
C PRO A 2 8.04 4.90 -6.13
N ASP A 3 8.75 3.76 -5.97
CA ASP A 3 8.26 2.43 -6.33
C ASP A 3 7.84 1.63 -5.09
N TYR A 4 6.68 1.98 -4.52
CA TYR A 4 6.16 1.30 -3.34
C TYR A 4 5.63 -0.09 -3.71
N GLN A 5 5.92 -1.04 -2.82
CA GLN A 5 5.54 -2.43 -2.99
C GLN A 5 4.29 -2.75 -2.19
N PRO A 6 3.52 -3.77 -2.60
CA PRO A 6 2.43 -4.30 -1.79
C PRO A 6 2.92 -4.58 -0.36
N GLY A 7 2.19 -4.06 0.63
CA GLY A 7 2.49 -4.16 2.05
C GLY A 7 3.34 -3.01 2.61
N ASP A 8 3.89 -2.12 1.78
CA ASP A 8 4.56 -0.92 2.29
C ASP A 8 3.56 -0.03 3.05
N ILE A 9 3.99 0.53 4.18
CA ILE A 9 3.25 1.57 4.91
C ILE A 9 3.95 2.89 4.67
N CYS A 10 3.24 3.83 4.07
CA CYS A 10 3.75 5.13 3.68
C CYS A 10 3.06 6.24 4.47
N LYS A 11 3.82 7.29 4.82
CA LYS A 11 3.25 8.55 5.27
C LYS A 11 3.40 9.60 4.19
N PHE A 12 2.32 10.31 3.95
CA PHE A 12 2.22 11.37 2.96
C PHE A 12 2.24 12.71 3.70
N THR A 13 3.15 13.59 3.32
CA THR A 13 3.31 14.90 3.94
C THR A 13 3.28 15.98 2.86
N THR A 14 2.72 17.14 3.18
CA THR A 14 3.00 18.38 2.44
C THR A 14 3.80 19.31 3.34
N PRO A 15 4.53 20.28 2.78
CA PRO A 15 5.22 21.30 3.58
C PRO A 15 4.29 22.11 4.50
N GLU A 16 2.98 22.11 4.23
CA GLU A 16 1.97 22.95 4.88
C GLU A 16 1.04 22.18 5.83
N GLN A 17 1.08 20.84 5.87
CA GLN A 17 0.22 20.01 6.74
C GLN A 17 1.03 19.07 7.63
N GLU A 18 0.65 19.01 8.91
CA GLU A 18 1.04 17.91 9.81
C GLU A 18 0.60 16.57 9.21
N ALA A 19 1.44 15.55 9.44
CA ALA A 19 1.45 14.28 8.71
C ALA A 19 0.07 13.69 8.41
N ARG A 20 -0.19 13.35 7.14
CA ARG A 20 -1.35 12.52 6.80
C ARG A 20 -1.23 11.17 7.48
N HIS A 21 -2.39 10.59 7.77
CA HIS A 21 -2.52 9.22 8.25
C HIS A 21 -1.65 8.26 7.43
N PRO A 22 -0.97 7.29 8.08
CA PRO A 22 -0.23 6.25 7.36
C PRO A 22 -1.15 5.52 6.38
N PHE A 23 -0.59 5.01 5.30
CA PHE A 23 -1.33 4.34 4.24
C PHE A 23 -0.63 3.04 3.87
N ALA A 24 -1.33 1.93 4.02
CA ALA A 24 -0.85 0.61 3.61
C ALA A 24 -1.15 0.37 2.14
N VAL A 25 -0.10 0.16 1.35
CA VAL A 25 -0.16 0.02 -0.11
C VAL A 25 -0.55 -1.42 -0.51
N ILE A 26 -1.53 -1.57 -1.39
CA ILE A 26 -1.78 -2.80 -2.14
C ILE A 26 -0.97 -2.81 -3.42
N GLY A 27 -0.95 -1.69 -4.15
CA GLY A 27 -0.22 -1.57 -5.40
C GLY A 27 -0.66 -0.37 -6.22
N LYS A 28 -0.03 -0.17 -7.37
CA LYS A 28 -0.34 0.95 -8.28
C LYS A 28 -1.67 0.72 -9.00
N CYS A 29 -2.48 1.76 -9.08
CA CYS A 29 -3.70 1.80 -9.90
C CYS A 29 -3.49 2.53 -11.23
N ASP A 30 -2.55 3.47 -11.26
CA ASP A 30 -2.09 4.14 -12.48
C ASP A 30 -0.67 4.70 -12.26
N ASN A 31 -0.27 5.68 -13.08
CA ASN A 31 1.04 6.32 -12.97
C ASN A 31 1.17 7.24 -11.75
N ASP A 32 0.05 7.70 -11.19
CA ASP A 32 -0.01 8.74 -10.18
C ASP A 32 -0.65 8.29 -8.85
N ASN A 33 -1.37 7.17 -8.86
CA ASN A 33 -2.19 6.69 -7.76
C ASN A 33 -1.84 5.28 -7.32
N TYR A 34 -1.86 5.08 -6.00
CA TYR A 34 -1.79 3.77 -5.36
C TYR A 34 -3.14 3.40 -4.74
N LEU A 35 -3.52 2.14 -4.88
CA LEU A 35 -4.58 1.52 -4.10
C LEU A 35 -4.01 1.05 -2.77
N GLY A 36 -4.79 1.24 -1.73
CA GLY A 36 -4.45 0.81 -0.39
C GLY A 36 -5.50 1.25 0.60
N CYS A 37 -5.10 1.27 1.86
CA CYS A 37 -5.96 1.71 2.95
C CYS A 37 -5.22 2.71 3.83
N MET A 38 -5.92 3.78 4.18
CA MET A 38 -5.50 4.66 5.26
C MET A 38 -5.59 3.90 6.58
N ILE A 39 -4.60 4.08 7.43
CA ILE A 39 -4.49 3.54 8.79
C ILE A 39 -4.79 4.70 9.74
N THR A 40 -5.92 4.65 10.47
CA THR A 40 -6.33 5.73 11.39
C THR A 40 -6.87 5.19 12.71
N HIS A 41 -7.05 6.05 13.72
CA HIS A 41 -7.67 5.73 15.02
C HIS A 41 -9.13 6.23 15.04
N GLY A 42 -10.02 5.58 15.80
CA GLY A 42 -11.47 5.85 15.78
C GLY A 42 -12.32 4.93 16.65
N ASP A 43 -13.64 5.18 16.69
CA ASP A 43 -14.62 4.34 17.42
C ASP A 43 -15.16 3.23 16.50
N PRO A 44 -15.04 1.93 16.86
CA PRO A 44 -15.60 0.80 16.12
C PRO A 44 -17.09 0.92 15.78
N LYS A 45 -17.87 1.63 16.61
CA LYS A 45 -19.31 1.81 16.40
C LYS A 45 -19.64 2.79 15.27
N ILE A 46 -18.74 3.73 15.00
CA ILE A 46 -18.91 4.73 13.93
C ILE A 46 -18.43 4.16 12.60
N TRP A 47 -17.51 3.19 12.64
CA TRP A 47 -16.76 2.71 11.50
C TRP A 47 -16.96 1.21 11.28
N VAL A 48 -18.22 0.80 11.08
CA VAL A 48 -18.65 -0.60 11.05
C VAL A 48 -18.04 -1.45 9.92
N ASP A 49 -17.62 -0.82 8.82
CA ASP A 49 -17.02 -1.50 7.66
C ASP A 49 -15.48 -1.59 7.74
N ASN A 50 -14.88 -1.00 8.78
CA ASN A 50 -13.43 -0.95 8.94
C ASN A 50 -12.95 -2.15 9.78
N MET A 51 -11.82 -2.74 9.38
CA MET A 51 -11.23 -3.90 10.06
C MET A 51 -10.29 -3.47 11.18
N PRO A 52 -10.38 -4.05 12.38
CA PRO A 52 -9.36 -3.90 13.41
C PRO A 52 -8.04 -4.54 12.97
N MET A 53 -6.91 -3.84 13.13
CA MET A 53 -5.59 -4.41 12.87
C MET A 53 -5.05 -5.18 14.08
N SER A 54 -4.39 -6.30 13.82
CA SER A 54 -3.61 -7.07 14.80
C SER A 54 -2.15 -6.61 14.83
N PRO A 55 -1.46 -6.65 15.99
CA PRO A 55 -0.01 -6.55 16.06
C PRO A 55 0.72 -7.46 15.05
N SER A 56 0.20 -8.68 14.84
CA SER A 56 0.79 -9.67 13.91
C SER A 56 0.79 -9.24 12.43
N TYR A 57 0.05 -8.18 12.10
CA TYR A 57 -0.03 -7.67 10.74
C TYR A 57 1.14 -6.75 10.39
N PHE A 58 1.97 -6.37 11.36
CA PHE A 58 3.06 -5.42 11.17
C PHE A 58 4.42 -6.09 11.32
N VAL A 59 5.35 -5.69 10.47
CA VAL A 59 6.76 -5.98 10.64
C VAL A 59 7.30 -4.96 11.64
N GLU A 60 7.77 -5.42 12.81
CA GLU A 60 8.26 -4.53 13.86
C GLU A 60 9.63 -3.91 13.54
N ARG A 61 10.48 -4.65 12.82
CA ARG A 61 11.85 -4.25 12.47
C ARG A 61 12.19 -4.61 11.04
N ASP A 62 12.97 -3.75 10.40
CA ASP A 62 13.52 -4.04 9.07
C ASP A 62 14.65 -5.08 9.12
N GLU A 63 15.18 -5.42 7.95
CA GLU A 63 16.31 -6.36 7.78
C GLU A 63 17.60 -5.93 8.50
N ASN A 64 17.73 -4.65 8.86
CA ASN A 64 18.85 -4.09 9.59
C ASN A 64 18.58 -3.97 11.10
N GLY A 65 17.43 -4.46 11.57
CA GLY A 65 17.00 -4.38 12.96
C GLY A 65 16.48 -3.01 13.38
N ILE A 66 16.30 -2.06 12.45
CA ILE A 66 15.73 -0.75 12.71
C ILE A 66 14.24 -0.91 12.98
N ALA A 67 13.78 -0.38 14.11
CA ALA A 67 12.36 -0.42 14.44
C ALA A 67 11.56 0.42 13.44
N HIS A 68 10.53 -0.18 12.88
CA HIS A 68 9.52 0.55 12.11
C HIS A 68 8.67 1.40 13.05
N GLU A 69 8.05 2.44 12.50
CA GLU A 69 7.04 3.16 13.26
C GLU A 69 5.85 2.22 13.43
N VAL A 70 5.61 1.79 14.68
CA VAL A 70 4.61 0.78 14.98
C VAL A 70 3.23 1.43 14.99
N PHE A 71 2.42 1.14 13.97
CA PHE A 71 1.08 1.68 13.79
C PHE A 71 0.00 0.77 14.38
N TYR A 72 0.21 0.26 15.60
CA TYR A 72 -0.80 -0.49 16.36
C TYR A 72 -0.87 -0.09 17.84
N SER A 73 -1.13 1.18 18.17
CA SER A 73 -1.38 1.50 19.59
C SER A 73 -2.73 0.95 20.06
N VAL A 74 -2.71 0.02 21.00
CA VAL A 74 -3.87 -0.35 21.81
C VAL A 74 -3.86 0.57 23.03
N GLU A 75 -4.53 1.71 22.94
CA GLU A 75 -4.70 2.59 24.10
C GLU A 75 -6.10 2.37 24.69
N ASN A 76 -6.17 2.05 25.98
CA ASN A 76 -7.42 1.87 26.74
C ASN A 76 -8.39 0.78 26.23
N GLY A 77 -7.88 -0.29 25.60
CA GLY A 77 -8.71 -1.41 25.14
C GLY A 77 -9.54 -1.12 23.89
N VAL A 78 -9.33 0.03 23.24
CA VAL A 78 -9.87 0.33 21.91
C VAL A 78 -8.81 -0.10 20.90
N GLY A 79 -9.08 -1.21 20.20
CA GLY A 79 -8.22 -1.74 19.15
C GLY A 79 -8.17 -0.73 18.00
N SER A 80 -7.14 0.11 18.01
CA SER A 80 -6.90 1.02 16.92
C SER A 80 -6.57 0.20 15.68
N HIS A 81 -7.25 0.51 14.59
CA HIS A 81 -6.70 0.85 13.27
C HIS A 81 -7.81 0.60 12.27
N PHE A 82 -8.31 1.67 11.68
CA PHE A 82 -9.40 1.64 10.73
C PHE A 82 -8.81 1.68 9.33
N LEU A 83 -9.16 0.72 8.49
CA LEU A 83 -8.77 0.71 7.07
C LEU A 83 -9.84 1.43 6.24
N LYS A 84 -9.67 2.74 6.02
CA LYS A 84 -10.46 3.44 5.00
C LYS A 84 -9.83 3.18 3.64
N VAL A 85 -10.54 2.41 2.80
CA VAL A 85 -10.10 2.15 1.43
C VAL A 85 -10.12 3.45 0.63
N GLY A 86 -9.06 3.69 -0.13
CA GLY A 86 -8.94 4.87 -0.97
C GLY A 86 -7.86 4.73 -2.02
N LEU A 87 -7.91 5.64 -2.99
CA LEU A 87 -6.79 5.91 -3.87
C LEU A 87 -5.98 7.07 -3.28
N GLU A 88 -4.69 6.84 -3.09
CA GLU A 88 -3.78 7.89 -2.64
C GLU A 88 -2.93 8.38 -3.82
N LYS A 89 -3.08 9.66 -4.14
CA LYS A 89 -2.33 10.33 -5.20
C LYS A 89 -0.97 10.74 -4.65
N CYS A 90 0.12 10.32 -5.30
CA CYS A 90 1.48 10.56 -4.79
C CYS A 90 2.22 11.72 -5.47
N THR A 91 1.64 12.35 -6.50
CA THR A 91 2.29 13.50 -7.15
C THR A 91 2.24 14.74 -6.24
N GLY A 92 3.38 15.39 -6.05
CA GLY A 92 3.46 16.64 -5.29
C GLY A 92 3.35 16.49 -3.77
N LEU A 93 3.44 15.26 -3.26
CA LEU A 93 3.55 14.95 -1.84
C LEU A 93 4.97 14.47 -1.55
N ASP A 94 5.50 14.85 -0.40
CA ASP A 94 6.66 14.20 0.17
C ASP A 94 6.19 12.89 0.80
N VAL A 95 6.86 11.78 0.48
CA VAL A 95 6.41 10.45 0.88
C VAL A 95 7.58 9.63 1.36
N TYR A 96 7.46 9.10 2.57
CA TYR A 96 8.46 8.19 3.14
C TYR A 96 7.82 6.89 3.61
N ARG A 97 8.60 5.80 3.52
CA ARG A 97 8.20 4.49 4.02
C ARG A 97 8.41 4.48 5.53
N ALA A 98 7.33 4.29 6.28
CA ALA A 98 7.35 4.28 7.73
C ALA A 98 7.34 2.86 8.33
N GLY A 99 6.84 1.89 7.55
CA GLY A 99 6.79 0.50 7.99
C GLY A 99 6.40 -0.46 6.87
N ARG A 100 6.08 -1.69 7.27
CA ARG A 100 5.64 -2.75 6.36
C ARG A 100 4.64 -3.67 7.04
N LEU A 101 3.68 -4.17 6.28
CA LEU A 101 2.79 -5.25 6.67
C LEU A 101 3.45 -6.62 6.49
N THR A 102 3.10 -7.56 7.36
CA THR A 102 3.36 -8.98 7.12
C THR A 102 2.53 -9.50 5.95
N GLU A 103 2.85 -10.69 5.45
CA GLU A 103 2.03 -11.35 4.42
C GLU A 103 0.58 -11.57 4.90
N GLU A 104 0.41 -11.89 6.18
CA GLU A 104 -0.90 -12.00 6.81
C GLU A 104 -1.65 -10.66 6.77
N GLY A 105 -1.00 -9.57 7.20
CA GLY A 105 -1.58 -8.24 7.18
C GLY A 105 -2.00 -7.80 5.77
N LEU A 106 -1.15 -8.04 4.77
CA LEU A 106 -1.44 -7.72 3.38
C LEU A 106 -2.61 -8.55 2.82
N ARG A 107 -2.70 -9.84 3.18
CA ARG A 107 -3.80 -10.71 2.77
C ARG A 107 -5.14 -10.21 3.33
N GLU A 108 -5.18 -9.86 4.61
CA GLU A 108 -6.40 -9.35 5.24
C GLU A 108 -6.82 -8.01 4.64
N LEU A 109 -5.88 -7.09 4.49
CA LEU A 109 -6.13 -5.80 3.85
C LEU A 109 -6.70 -5.98 2.42
N THR A 110 -6.12 -6.88 1.64
CA THR A 110 -6.62 -7.22 0.29
C THR A 110 -8.04 -7.79 0.33
N ARG A 111 -8.34 -8.67 1.29
CA ARG A 111 -9.68 -9.27 1.45
C ARG A 111 -10.73 -8.19 1.69
N ILE A 112 -10.40 -7.17 2.47
CA ILE A 112 -11.31 -6.06 2.80
C ILE A 112 -11.53 -5.15 1.61
N VAL A 113 -10.46 -4.72 0.94
CA VAL A 113 -10.58 -3.87 -0.25
C VAL A 113 -11.49 -4.50 -1.30
N LYS A 114 -11.34 -5.81 -1.54
CA LYS A 114 -12.25 -6.56 -2.43
C LYS A 114 -13.71 -6.53 -1.97
N LYS A 115 -13.95 -6.53 -0.66
CA LYS A 115 -15.30 -6.55 -0.08
C LYS A 115 -15.94 -5.17 -0.08
N THR A 116 -15.19 -4.12 0.26
CA THR A 116 -15.73 -2.79 0.55
C THR A 116 -15.56 -1.79 -0.59
N ALA A 117 -14.64 -2.02 -1.53
CA ALA A 117 -14.45 -1.19 -2.72
C ALA A 117 -14.12 -2.04 -3.97
N PRO A 118 -15.05 -2.93 -4.38
CA PRO A 118 -14.84 -3.82 -5.53
C PRO A 118 -14.52 -3.07 -6.83
N GLU A 119 -15.08 -1.89 -7.03
CA GLU A 119 -14.83 -1.04 -8.20
C GLU A 119 -13.38 -0.55 -8.27
N LEU A 120 -12.79 -0.15 -7.13
CA LEU A 120 -11.38 0.23 -7.06
C LEU A 120 -10.46 -0.99 -7.23
N TRP A 121 -10.87 -2.13 -6.70
CA TRP A 121 -10.17 -3.39 -6.88
C TRP A 121 -10.12 -3.81 -8.37
N ASP A 122 -11.22 -3.67 -9.09
CA ASP A 122 -11.28 -4.00 -10.51
C ASP A 122 -10.36 -3.11 -11.35
N VAL A 123 -10.32 -1.80 -11.06
CA VAL A 123 -9.37 -0.87 -11.68
C VAL A 123 -7.92 -1.31 -11.44
N TYR A 124 -7.58 -1.66 -10.20
CA TYR A 124 -6.26 -2.19 -9.84
C TYR A 124 -5.90 -3.47 -10.61
N VAL A 125 -6.85 -4.41 -10.74
CA VAL A 125 -6.63 -5.66 -11.48
C VAL A 125 -6.38 -5.38 -12.96
N ILE A 126 -7.16 -4.50 -13.57
CA ILE A 126 -7.00 -4.11 -14.99
C ILE A 126 -5.63 -3.49 -15.21
N TYR A 127 -5.25 -2.52 -14.38
CA TYR A 127 -3.96 -1.85 -14.49
C TYR A 127 -2.77 -2.81 -14.28
N SER A 128 -2.84 -3.65 -13.26
CA SER A 128 -1.81 -4.63 -12.93
C SER A 128 -1.56 -5.61 -14.09
N ARG A 129 -2.62 -6.03 -14.79
CA ARG A 129 -2.52 -6.88 -15.99
C ARG A 129 -1.84 -6.13 -17.14
N ALA A 130 -2.29 -4.92 -17.43
CA ALA A 130 -1.72 -4.09 -18.50
C ALA A 130 -0.22 -3.83 -18.26
N GLN A 131 0.17 -3.54 -17.02
CA GLN A 131 1.57 -3.33 -16.65
C GLN A 131 2.42 -4.59 -16.84
N LYS A 132 1.89 -5.76 -16.45
CA LYS A 132 2.57 -7.04 -16.63
C LYS A 132 2.81 -7.34 -18.11
N GLU A 133 1.80 -7.13 -18.95
CA GLU A 133 1.91 -7.32 -20.40
C GLU A 133 2.92 -6.36 -21.04
N HIS A 134 2.89 -5.09 -20.63
CA HIS A 134 3.88 -4.10 -21.06
C HIS A 134 5.30 -4.55 -20.72
N ASN A 135 5.55 -4.96 -19.47
CA ASN A 135 6.86 -5.40 -19.00
C ASN A 135 7.38 -6.61 -19.80
N ILE A 136 6.52 -7.59 -20.08
CA ILE A 136 6.86 -8.75 -20.93
C ILE A 136 7.26 -8.30 -22.33
N ARG A 137 6.51 -7.38 -22.94
CA ARG A 137 6.81 -6.86 -24.28
C ARG A 137 8.15 -6.14 -24.32
N VAL A 138 8.44 -5.29 -23.32
CA VAL A 138 9.73 -4.59 -23.21
C VAL A 138 10.88 -5.58 -23.03
N ALA A 139 10.72 -6.60 -22.17
CA ALA A 139 11.74 -7.62 -21.97
C ALA A 139 12.05 -8.39 -23.26
N ARG A 140 11.02 -8.79 -24.02
CA ARG A 140 11.19 -9.45 -25.33
C ARG A 140 11.92 -8.56 -26.35
N SER A 141 11.57 -7.27 -26.40
CA SER A 141 12.24 -6.31 -27.29
C SER A 141 13.73 -6.15 -26.93
N ARG A 142 14.04 -6.03 -25.64
CA ARG A 142 15.43 -5.95 -25.15
C ARG A 142 16.22 -7.22 -25.48
N ALA A 143 15.65 -8.39 -25.24
CA ALA A 143 16.28 -9.67 -25.55
C ALA A 143 16.58 -9.81 -27.05
N ARG A 144 15.66 -9.37 -27.91
CA ARG A 144 15.85 -9.35 -29.37
C ARG A 144 17.01 -8.43 -29.77
N LYS A 145 17.04 -7.18 -29.30
CA LYS A 145 18.13 -6.23 -29.57
C LYS A 145 19.49 -6.75 -29.10
N LEU A 146 19.52 -7.47 -27.97
CA LEU A 146 20.76 -8.05 -27.44
C LEU A 146 21.29 -9.20 -28.32
N ARG A 147 20.39 -9.99 -28.93
CA ARG A 147 20.76 -11.04 -29.88
C ARG A 147 21.29 -10.45 -31.19
N GLU A 148 20.64 -9.41 -31.70
CA GLU A 148 21.04 -8.72 -32.92
C GLU A 148 22.40 -8.00 -32.81
N LYS A 149 22.83 -7.63 -31.60
CA LYS A 149 24.16 -7.02 -31.33
C LYS A 149 25.30 -8.03 -31.14
N LYS A 150 24.99 -9.33 -31.00
CA LYS A 150 25.98 -10.41 -30.80
C LYS A 150 26.27 -11.20 -32.08
N LEU A 151 25.65 -10.80 -33.19
CA LEU A 151 25.88 -11.26 -34.55
C LEU A 151 26.60 -10.15 -35.32
#